data_AF-A0A921GCZ3-F1
#
_entry.id   AF-A0A921GCZ3-F1
#
_cell.length_a   1.000
_cell.length_b   1.000
_cell.length_c   1.000
_cell.angle_alpha   90.00
_cell.angle_beta   90.00
_cell.angle_gamma   90.00
#
_symmetry.space_group_name_H-M   'P 1'
#
loop_
_entity.id
_entity.type
_entity.pdbx_description
1 polymer ?
#
loop_
_entity_poly.entity_id
_entity_poly.type
_entity_poly.pdbx_seq_one_letter_code
_entity_poly.pdbx_strand_id
1 'polypeptide(L)' 'MYPKKDYFTVMIVIGRKEKEYFESSLASFGKKIQDIYKQTKEGNGQRWLMIDLEDHDICYEDVKKILAIRAMNF' A
#
# COMPACT_ATOMS: atom_id res chain seq x y z
N MET A 1 -8.14 0.97 9.86
CA MET A 1 -6.96 1.47 10.61
C MET A 1 -6.95 0.74 11.95
N TYR A 2 -5.80 0.23 12.35
CA TYR A 2 -5.60 -0.51 13.60
C TYR A 2 -4.63 0.30 14.48
N PRO A 3 -5.12 1.00 15.52
CA PRO A 3 -4.25 1.77 16.40
C PRO A 3 -3.38 0.83 17.26
N LYS A 4 -2.14 1.23 17.50
CA LYS A 4 -1.19 0.58 18.40
C LYS A 4 -0.54 1.65 19.30
N LYS A 5 0.26 1.21 20.27
CA LYS A 5 1.05 2.15 21.07
C LYS A 5 2.08 2.81 20.15
N ASP A 6 1.98 4.13 19.99
CA ASP A 6 2.90 5.00 19.25
C ASP A 6 2.85 4.95 17.71
N TYR A 7 1.93 4.17 17.11
CA TYR A 7 1.73 4.14 15.65
C TYR A 7 0.38 3.51 15.28
N PHE A 8 0.01 3.54 14.00
CA PHE A 8 -1.17 2.82 13.51
C PHE A 8 -0.86 2.00 12.25
N THR A 9 -1.52 0.85 12.11
CA THR A 9 -1.46 0.05 10.89
C THR A 9 -2.64 0.39 9.98
N VAL A 10 -2.39 0.71 8.72
CA VAL A 10 -3.43 0.81 7.69
C VAL A 10 -3.45 -0.46 6.86
N MET A 11 -4.65 -0.97 6.61
CA MET A 11 -4.86 -2.02 5.61
C MET A 11 -5.31 -1.35 4.33
N ILE A 12 -4.52 -1.50 3.28
CA ILE A 12 -4.89 -1.03 1.94
C ILE A 12 -5.05 -2.23 1.03
N VAL A 13 -6.22 -2.33 0.40
CA VAL A 13 -6.48 -3.36 -0.61
C VAL A 13 -5.97 -2.84 -1.95
N ILE A 14 -5.20 -3.64 -2.68
CA ILE A 14 -4.95 -3.43 -4.10
C ILE A 14 -5.84 -4.45 -4.83
N GLY A 15 -6.95 -3.94 -5.38
CA GLY A 15 -7.92 -4.71 -6.14
C GLY A 15 -7.50 -4.96 -7.59
N ARG A 16 -8.30 -5.78 -8.28
CA ARG A 16 -8.03 -6.20 -9.66
C ARG A 16 -7.95 -5.03 -10.65
N LYS A 17 -8.73 -3.97 -10.43
CA LYS A 17 -8.85 -2.84 -11.36
C LYS A 17 -7.58 -1.99 -11.40
N GLU A 18 -7.03 -1.71 -10.23
CA GLU A 18 -5.86 -0.87 -10.05
C GLU A 18 -4.54 -1.66 -10.09
N LYS A 19 -4.59 -2.99 -10.09
CA LYS A 19 -3.40 -3.86 -9.94
C LYS A 19 -2.32 -3.58 -10.98
N GLU A 20 -2.68 -3.52 -12.26
CA GLU A 20 -1.72 -3.34 -13.35
C GLU A 20 -1.02 -1.98 -13.26
N TYR A 21 -1.78 -0.91 -13.00
CA TYR A 21 -1.22 0.41 -12.77
C TYR A 21 -0.35 0.45 -11.51
N PHE A 22 -0.77 -0.22 -10.45
CA PHE A 22 0.00 -0.31 -9.21
C PHE A 22 1.33 -1.03 -9.41
N GLU A 23 1.33 -2.17 -10.12
CA GLU A 23 2.54 -2.95 -10.40
C GLU A 23 3.51 -2.19 -11.31
N SER A 24 3.01 -1.47 -12.32
CA SER A 24 3.86 -0.62 -13.18
C SER A 24 4.47 0.58 -12.44
N SER A 25 3.79 1.11 -11.43
CA SER A 25 4.30 2.20 -10.58
C SER A 25 5.12 1.71 -9.38
N LEU A 26 5.24 0.39 -9.16
CA LEU A 26 5.84 -0.19 -7.94
C LEU A 26 7.27 0.30 -7.67
N ALA A 27 8.07 0.49 -8.71
CA ALA A 27 9.45 0.96 -8.59
C ALA A 27 9.57 2.41 -8.08
N SER A 28 8.51 3.21 -8.16
CA SER A 28 8.46 4.61 -7.68
C SER A 28 8.15 4.75 -6.18
N PHE A 29 7.77 3.65 -5.52
CA PHE A 29 7.54 3.60 -4.09
C PHE A 29 8.85 3.29 -3.34
N GLY A 30 8.91 3.69 -2.09
CA GLY A 30 9.98 3.32 -1.16
C GLY A 30 10.06 1.81 -0.95
N LYS A 31 11.27 1.37 -0.56
CA LYS A 31 11.63 -0.05 -0.42
C LYS A 31 10.66 -0.83 0.49
N LYS A 32 10.21 -0.21 1.58
CA LYS A 32 9.24 -0.80 2.54
C LYS A 32 7.92 -1.19 1.85
N ILE A 33 7.34 -0.32 1.02
CA ILE A 33 6.10 -0.63 0.27
C ILE A 33 6.34 -1.70 -0.79
N GLN A 34 7.46 -1.63 -1.52
CA GLN A 34 7.81 -2.66 -2.49
C GLN A 34 7.92 -4.05 -1.86
N ASP A 35 8.56 -4.12 -0.70
CA ASP A 35 8.77 -5.37 0.02
C ASP A 35 7.47 -5.89 0.63
N ILE A 36 6.64 -5.02 1.23
CA ILE A 36 5.28 -5.38 1.69
C ILE A 36 4.47 -5.95 0.54
N TYR A 37 4.46 -5.32 -0.64
CA TYR A 37 3.71 -5.80 -1.79
C TYR A 37 4.19 -7.18 -2.24
N LYS A 38 5.51 -7.38 -2.39
CA LYS A 38 6.12 -8.64 -2.83
C LYS A 38 5.85 -9.79 -1.86
N GLN A 39 5.87 -9.52 -0.55
CA GLN A 39 5.65 -10.51 0.49
C GLN A 39 4.16 -10.79 0.74
N THR A 40 3.27 -9.85 0.42
CA THR A 40 1.82 -10.03 0.57
C THR A 40 1.29 -11.00 -0.48
N LYS A 41 0.71 -12.12 -0.04
CA LYS A 41 0.06 -13.07 -0.94
C LYS A 41 -1.20 -12.48 -1.55
N GLU A 42 -1.47 -12.87 -2.79
CA GLU A 42 -2.70 -12.53 -3.48
C GLU A 42 -3.81 -13.53 -3.13
N GLY A 43 -5.02 -13.02 -2.94
CA GLY A 43 -6.24 -13.82 -2.76
C GLY A 43 -7.40 -13.16 -3.49
N ASN A 44 -8.24 -13.94 -4.16
CA ASN A 44 -9.36 -13.43 -4.97
C ASN A 44 -8.96 -12.32 -5.97
N GLY A 45 -7.74 -12.31 -6.46
CA GLY A 45 -7.22 -11.27 -7.37
C GLY A 45 -6.89 -9.94 -6.68
N GLN A 46 -6.74 -9.94 -5.35
CA GLN A 46 -6.47 -8.75 -4.54
C GLN A 46 -5.30 -9.01 -3.59
N ARG A 47 -4.61 -7.95 -3.17
CA ARG A 47 -3.61 -7.97 -2.09
C ARG A 47 -4.03 -7.04 -0.97
N TRP A 48 -3.95 -7.50 0.27
CA TRP A 48 -4.26 -6.72 1.47
C TRP A 48 -2.95 -6.30 2.15
N LEU A 49 -2.47 -5.12 1.82
CA LEU A 49 -1.21 -4.59 2.34
C LEU A 49 -1.43 -4.07 3.75
N MET A 50 -0.72 -4.65 4.72
CA MET A 50 -0.66 -4.15 6.09
C MET A 50 0.56 -3.22 6.20
N ILE A 51 0.32 -1.93 6.35
CA ILE A 51 1.36 -0.90 6.37
C ILE A 51 1.36 -0.23 7.74
N ASP A 52 2.44 -0.40 8.49
CA ASP A 52 2.68 0.31 9.74
C ASP A 52 3.13 1.75 9.44
N LEU A 53 2.36 2.72 9.92
CA LEU A 53 2.62 4.15 9.81
C LEU A 53 3.16 4.66 11.15
N GLU A 54 4.48 4.72 11.22
CA GLU A 54 5.24 5.28 12.33
C GLU A 54 5.50 6.79 12.06
N ASP A 55 5.54 7.60 13.12
CA ASP A 55 5.74 9.05 13.01
C ASP A 55 7.05 9.40 12.28
N HIS A 56 6.97 10.35 11.34
CA HIS A 56 8.07 10.85 10.49
C HIS A 56 8.65 9.89 9.43
N ASP A 57 8.02 8.75 9.13
CA ASP A 57 8.53 7.80 8.13
C ASP A 57 8.13 8.18 6.66
N ILE A 58 9.02 7.83 5.73
CA ILE A 58 8.89 7.96 4.26
C ILE A 58 7.62 7.24 3.75
N CYS A 59 7.09 6.27 4.52
CA CYS A 59 5.86 5.55 4.22
C CYS A 59 4.62 6.43 4.07
N TYR A 60 4.56 7.62 4.69
CA TYR A 60 3.36 8.45 4.60
C TYR A 60 3.10 8.96 3.17
N GLU A 61 4.14 9.43 2.48
CA GLU A 61 4.02 9.90 1.10
C GLU A 61 3.68 8.77 0.14
N ASP A 62 4.25 7.59 0.35
CA ASP A 62 3.89 6.42 -0.43
C ASP A 62 2.44 5.99 -0.17
N VAL A 63 1.96 5.98 1.07
CA VAL A 63 0.55 5.71 1.36
C VAL A 63 -0.37 6.70 0.67
N LYS A 64 -0.04 8.00 0.62
CA LYS A 64 -0.81 8.98 -0.16
C LYS A 64 -0.84 8.63 -1.65
N LYS A 65 0.30 8.26 -2.25
CA LYS A 65 0.35 7.81 -3.65
C LYS A 65 -0.53 6.58 -3.88
N ILE A 66 -0.50 5.60 -2.97
CA ILE A 66 -1.37 4.42 -3.06
C ILE A 66 -2.85 4.85 -3.03
N LEU A 67 -3.23 5.74 -2.12
CA LEU A 67 -4.61 6.23 -2.03
C LEU A 67 -5.02 7.03 -3.28
N ALA A 68 -4.11 7.80 -3.86
CA ALA A 68 -4.35 8.50 -5.12
C ALA A 68 -4.63 7.52 -6.27
N ILE A 69 -3.86 6.44 -6.39
CA ILE A 69 -4.10 5.36 -7.37
C ILE A 69 -5.49 4.76 -7.16
N ARG A 70 -5.89 4.51 -5.91
CA ARG A 70 -7.22 3.95 -5.60
C ARG A 70 -8.38 4.89 -5.94
N ALA A 71 -8.13 6.19 -5.98
CA ALA A 71 -9.12 7.20 -6.35
C ALA A 71 -9.21 7.44 -7.87
N MET A 72 -8.31 6.85 -8.67
CA MET A 72 -8.39 6.93 -10.12
C MET A 72 -9.56 6.10 -10.65
N ASN A 73 -10.18 6.60 -11.73
CA ASN A 73 -11.14 5.82 -12.51
C ASN A 73 -10.37 5.06 -13.61
N PHE A 74 -10.46 3.72 -13.58
CA PHE A 74 -9.90 2.80 -14.58
C PHE A 74 -11.02 2.22 -15.44
#